data_AF-A0A7C3VY67-F1
#
_entry.id   AF-A0A7C3VY67-F1
#
_cell.length_a   1.000
_cell.length_b   1.000
_cell.length_c   1.000
_cell.angle_alpha   90.00
_cell.angle_beta   90.00
_cell.angle_gamma   90.00
#
_symmetry.space_group_name_H-M   'P 1'
#
loop_
_entity.id
_entity.type
_entity.pdbx_description
1 polymer ?
#
loop_
_entity_poly.entity_id
_entity_poly.type
_entity_poly.pdbx_seq_one_letter_code
_entity_poly.pdbx_strand_id
1 'polypeptide(L)'
;MAFDYVRATKYFLLADFLKGFQLGLKYFFRPKATVNYPHEKGPLSPRFRGEHALRRYPNGEERCIACKLCEAICPAQAITIDAEP
;
A
#
# COMPACT_ATOMS: atom_id res chain seq x y z
N MET A 1 27.42 26.76 39.38
CA MET A 1 27.28 25.39 38.87
C MET A 1 26.25 24.68 39.73
N ALA A 2 24.97 24.74 39.35
CA ALA A 2 23.94 23.99 40.04
C ALA A 2 23.99 22.56 39.51
N PHE A 3 24.30 21.60 40.39
CA PHE A 3 24.18 20.18 40.07
C PHE A 3 22.71 19.91 39.72
N ASP A 4 22.44 19.52 38.47
CA ASP A 4 21.08 19.28 38.00
C ASP A 4 20.60 17.91 38.50
N TYR A 5 20.21 17.86 39.78
CA TYR A 5 19.86 16.63 40.50
C TYR A 5 18.73 15.84 39.80
N VAL A 6 17.85 16.51 39.07
CA VAL A 6 16.78 15.87 38.28
C VAL A 6 17.35 15.08 37.09
N ARG A 7 18.40 15.59 36.46
CA ARG A 7 19.06 14.92 35.34
C ARG A 7 19.95 13.77 35.82
N ALA A 8 20.68 13.97 36.92
CA ALA A 8 21.50 12.92 37.53
C ALA A 8 20.68 11.71 37.99
N THR A 9 19.52 11.95 38.62
CA THR A 9 18.60 10.90 39.07
C THR A 9 17.96 10.13 37.90
N LYS A 10 17.59 10.81 36.81
CA LYS A 10 17.06 10.17 35.59
C LYS A 10 18.08 9.23 34.93
N TYR A 11 19.36 9.62 34.87
CA TYR A 11 20.42 8.77 34.33
C TYR A 11 20.78 7.62 35.27
N PHE A 12 20.85 7.86 36.59
CA PHE A 12 21.13 6.81 37.58
C PHE A 12 20.03 5.73 37.60
N LEU A 13 18.77 6.13 37.42
CA LEU A 13 17.61 5.22 37.36
C LEU A 13 17.30 4.70 35.95
N LEU A 14 18.15 5.00 34.95
CA LEU A 14 17.96 4.62 33.54
C LEU A 14 16.51 4.81 33.05
N ALA A 15 15.89 5.94 33.42
CA ALA A 15 14.47 6.17 33.22
C ALA A 15 14.04 6.09 31.74
N ASP A 16 14.94 6.43 30.82
CA ASP A 16 14.72 6.34 29.37
C ASP A 16 14.59 4.89 28.87
N PHE A 17 15.33 3.94 29.48
CA PHE A 17 15.22 2.52 29.13
C PHE A 17 13.90 1.93 29.60
N LEU A 18 13.46 2.27 30.82
CA LEU A 18 12.16 1.83 31.34
C LEU A 18 11.01 2.37 30.49
N LYS A 19 11.09 3.63 30.05
CA LYS A 19 10.10 4.22 29.16
C LYS A 19 10.07 3.55 27.78
N GLY A 20 11.24 3.20 27.23
CA GLY A 20 11.35 2.43 25.98
C GLY A 20 10.75 1.02 26.11
N PHE A 21 11.05 0.32 27.21
CA PHE A 21 10.50 -1.01 27.49
C PHE A 21 8.98 -0.97 27.69
N GLN A 22 8.46 0.04 28.40
CA GLN A 22 7.02 0.25 28.56
C GLN A 22 6.32 0.44 27.21
N LEU A 23 6.93 1.18 26.28
CA LEU A 23 6.39 1.34 24.94
C LEU A 23 6.39 0.01 24.17
N GLY A 24 7.47 -0.76 24.24
CA GLY A 24 7.56 -2.10 23.66
C GLY A 24 6.47 -3.02 24.18
N LEU A 25 6.29 -3.09 25.50
CA LEU A 25 5.26 -3.88 26.15
C LEU A 25 3.84 -3.45 25.73
N LYS A 26 3.61 -2.15 25.56
CA LYS A 26 2.33 -1.61 25.08
C LYS A 26 1.98 -2.10 23.67
N TYR A 27 2.94 -2.14 22.75
CA TYR A 27 2.69 -2.65 21.40
C TYR A 27 2.68 -4.17 21.32
N PHE A 28 3.38 -4.85 22.23
CA PHE A 28 3.36 -6.31 22.32
C PHE A 28 1.95 -6.86 22.61
N PHE A 29 1.20 -6.19 23.49
CA PHE A 29 -0.19 -6.57 23.81
C PHE A 29 -1.26 -5.93 22.92
N ARG A 30 -0.88 -5.12 21.94
CA ARG A 30 -1.84 -4.55 20.99
C ARG A 30 -2.26 -5.57 19.94
N PRO A 31 -3.51 -5.52 19.44
CA PRO A 31 -3.94 -6.38 18.35
C PRO A 31 -3.08 -6.11 17.11
N LYS A 32 -2.66 -7.18 16.43
CA LYS A 32 -1.85 -7.10 15.22
C LYS A 32 -2.71 -6.60 14.06
N ALA A 33 -2.19 -5.64 13.29
CA ALA A 33 -2.83 -5.14 12.07
C ALA A 33 -2.55 -6.01 10.83
N THR A 34 -2.02 -7.22 11.02
CA THR A 34 -1.65 -8.15 9.94
C THR A 34 -2.88 -8.86 9.42
N VAL A 35 -3.05 -8.88 8.09
CA VAL A 35 -4.09 -9.63 7.39
C VAL A 35 -3.53 -10.99 6.95
N ASN A 36 -4.31 -12.06 7.06
CA ASN A 36 -3.87 -13.40 6.69
C ASN A 36 -4.06 -13.68 5.18
N TYR A 37 -3.15 -13.19 4.34
CA TYR A 37 -3.16 -13.52 2.90
C TYR A 37 -2.74 -14.99 2.69
N PRO A 38 -3.43 -15.80 1.87
CA PRO A 38 -4.45 -15.44 0.87
C PRO A 38 -5.92 -15.54 1.32
N HIS A 39 -6.17 -15.96 2.58
CA HIS A 39 -7.52 -16.19 3.12
C HIS A 39 -8.31 -14.90 3.32
N GLU A 40 -7.62 -13.83 3.72
CA GLU A 40 -8.16 -12.50 3.89
C GLU A 40 -7.42 -11.54 2.92
N LYS A 41 -8.18 -10.73 2.18
CA LYS A 41 -7.64 -9.71 1.26
C LYS A 41 -7.93 -8.33 1.82
N GLY A 42 -6.99 -7.40 1.59
CA GLY A 42 -7.20 -6.00 1.92
C GLY A 42 -8.34 -5.36 1.12
N PRO A 43 -8.91 -4.24 1.59
CA PRO A 43 -9.96 -3.54 0.87
C PRO A 43 -9.41 -2.93 -0.43
N LEU A 44 -9.99 -3.29 -1.57
CA LEU A 44 -9.67 -2.68 -2.86
C LEU A 44 -10.72 -1.63 -3.21
N SER A 45 -10.26 -0.45 -3.65
CA SER A 45 -11.16 0.57 -4.18
C SER A 45 -11.69 0.17 -5.57
N PRO A 46 -12.90 0.62 -5.96
CA PRO A 46 -13.40 0.42 -7.32
C PRO A 46 -12.52 1.04 -8.42
N ARG A 47 -11.59 1.92 -8.07
CA ARG A 47 -10.63 2.59 -8.97
C ARG A 47 -9.26 1.92 -8.99
N PHE A 48 -9.14 0.73 -8.40
CA PHE A 48 -7.88 -0.01 -8.42
C PHE A 48 -7.47 -0.33 -9.86
N ARG A 49 -6.24 0.02 -10.22
CA ARG A 49 -5.63 -0.26 -11.53
C ARG A 49 -4.89 -1.59 -11.45
N GLY A 50 -5.59 -2.67 -11.80
CA GLY A 50 -5.06 -4.02 -11.84
C GLY A 50 -4.83 -4.51 -13.27
N GLU A 51 -5.27 -5.74 -13.54
CA GLU A 51 -5.17 -6.36 -14.85
C GLU A 51 -6.03 -5.65 -15.91
N HIS A 52 -5.48 -5.51 -17.12
CA HIS A 52 -6.18 -4.90 -18.25
C HIS A 52 -7.12 -5.93 -18.89
N ALA A 53 -8.35 -5.54 -19.21
CA ALA A 53 -9.33 -6.43 -19.83
C ALA A 53 -10.11 -5.72 -20.94
N LEU A 54 -10.31 -6.40 -22.07
CA LEU A 54 -11.17 -5.96 -23.16
C LEU A 54 -12.63 -6.22 -22.79
N ARG A 55 -13.43 -5.15 -22.79
CA ARG A 55 -14.86 -5.22 -22.44
C ARG A 55 -15.71 -5.42 -23.68
N ARG A 56 -16.85 -6.08 -23.50
CA ARG A 56 -17.90 -6.25 -24.51
C ARG A 56 -19.11 -5.35 -24.23
N TYR A 57 -19.93 -5.13 -25.23
CA TYR A 57 -21.26 -4.56 -25.09
C TYR A 57 -22.24 -5.63 -24.55
N PRO A 58 -23.45 -5.25 -24.08
CA PRO A 58 -24.45 -6.20 -23.60
C PRO A 58 -24.94 -7.20 -24.66
N ASN A 59 -24.79 -6.85 -25.95
CA ASN A 59 -25.09 -7.73 -27.10
C ASN A 59 -23.99 -8.76 -27.39
N GLY A 60 -22.85 -8.70 -26.69
CA GLY A 60 -21.72 -9.62 -26.86
C GLY A 60 -20.64 -9.16 -27.85
N GLU A 61 -20.86 -8.07 -28.59
CA GLU A 61 -19.84 -7.47 -29.46
C GLU A 61 -18.71 -6.84 -28.64
N GLU A 62 -17.49 -6.86 -29.17
CA GLU A 62 -16.36 -6.18 -28.53
C GLU A 62 -16.46 -4.66 -28.65
N ARG A 63 -15.93 -3.93 -27.66
CA ARG A 63 -15.92 -2.46 -27.67
C ARG A 63 -14.73 -1.86 -28.42
N CYS A 64 -13.72 -2.66 -28.71
CA CYS A 64 -12.54 -2.21 -29.43
C CYS A 64 -12.88 -2.09 -30.92
N ILE A 65 -12.58 -0.95 -31.53
CA ILE A 65 -12.76 -0.69 -32.97
C ILE A 65 -11.42 -0.46 -33.68
N ALA A 66 -10.33 -0.95 -33.09
CA ALA A 66 -8.96 -0.77 -33.58
C ALA A 66 -8.53 0.68 -33.87
N CYS A 67 -9.01 1.66 -33.09
CA CYS A 67 -8.71 3.09 -33.31
C CYS A 67 -7.27 3.51 -32.98
N LYS A 68 -6.44 2.64 -32.40
CA LYS A 68 -5.05 2.87 -31.98
C LYS A 68 -4.80 4.04 -30.99
N LEU A 69 -5.85 4.61 -30.40
CA LEU A 69 -5.72 5.70 -29.40
C LEU A 69 -5.01 5.25 -28.12
N CYS A 70 -5.28 4.03 -27.66
CA CYS A 70 -4.65 3.47 -26.45
C CYS A 70 -3.15 3.16 -26.65
N GLU A 71 -2.76 2.73 -27.86
CA GLU A 71 -1.36 2.56 -28.26
C GLU A 71 -0.64 3.91 -28.33
N ALA A 72 -1.24 4.91 -28.97
CA ALA A 72 -0.66 6.24 -29.11
C ALA A 72 -0.42 6.96 -27.77
N ILE A 73 -1.34 6.84 -26.80
CA ILE A 73 -1.21 7.50 -25.49
C ILE A 73 -0.35 6.71 -24.50
N CYS A 74 0.05 5.47 -24.82
CA CYS A 74 0.79 4.62 -23.89
C CYS A 74 2.21 5.16 -23.69
N PRO A 75 2.58 5.64 -22.48
CA PRO A 75 3.90 6.21 -22.24
C PRO A 75 5.01 5.16 -22.27
N ALA A 76 4.67 3.89 -22.03
CA ALA A 76 5.61 2.77 -22.01
C ALA A 76 5.63 1.98 -23.34
N GLN A 77 4.85 2.39 -24.35
CA GLN A 77 4.74 1.71 -25.65
C GLN A 77 4.48 0.18 -25.51
N ALA A 78 3.66 -0.21 -24.54
CA ALA A 78 3.42 -1.62 -24.20
C ALA A 78 2.29 -2.29 -25.00
N ILE A 79 1.59 -1.52 -25.84
CA ILE A 79 0.41 -1.98 -26.59
C ILE A 79 0.77 -1.95 -28.08
N THR A 80 0.48 -3.03 -28.80
CA THR A 80 0.63 -3.13 -30.26
C THR A 80 -0.69 -3.55 -30.87
N ILE A 81 -1.21 -2.81 -31.85
CA ILE A 81 -2.50 -3.09 -32.49
C ILE A 81 -2.35 -3.17 -34.01
N ASP A 82 -2.71 -4.33 -34.55
CA ASP A 82 -2.83 -4.58 -35.98
C ASP A 82 -4.31 -4.77 -36.35
N ALA A 83 -4.74 -4.12 -37.43
CA ALA A 83 -6.07 -4.27 -38.01
C ALA A 83 -5.94 -4.16 -39.52
N GLU A 84 -6.60 -5.07 -40.24
CA GLU A 84 -6.72 -5.00 -41.70
C GLU A 84 -7.71 -3.89 -42.09
N PRO A 85 -7.44 -3.16 -43.19
CA PRO A 85 -8.31 -2.08 -43.67
C PRO A 85 -9.65 -2.58 -44.21
#